data_AF-A0A354R989-F1
#
_entry.id   AF-A0A354R989-F1
#
_cell.length_a   1.000
_cell.length_b   1.000
_cell.length_c   1.000
_cell.angle_alpha   90.00
_cell.angle_beta   90.00
_cell.angle_gamma   90.00
#
_symmetry.space_group_name_H-M   'P 1'
#
loop_
_entity.id
_entity.type
_entity.pdbx_description
1 polymer ?
#
loop_
_entity_poly.entity_id
_entity_poly.type
_entity_poly.pdbx_seq_one_letter_code
_entity_poly.pdbx_strand_id
1 'polypeptide(L)'
;MSDTNQIAEKATLSYRVVAGKNPQDPKDTVLRPLIVNKETYNTARCLKYAMKNGYVIAGQYYSNYGIIHGFLEAVQSLGLEGRDILLNNWIRIHPELKGRINPETRQLSGDNDLRVCVRALKELRRKADEFSWSNVDEPETVVKIDRIYVFGGNATGIMKTKGFAANGRNLLFDASSGDTAQLTWETEEGSGAVPLTPSSSSAYNIVFDWPKELDGVEAGTVLTFTLTRHLGGKDAAPQVVKRRVTLLENA
;
A
#
# COMPACT_ATOMS: atom_id res chain seq x y z
N MET A 1 -1.96 44.43 12.94
CA MET A 1 -1.28 43.59 11.94
C MET A 1 -1.60 42.16 12.30
N SER A 2 -2.29 41.45 11.42
CA SER A 2 -2.87 40.13 11.68
C SER A 2 -1.78 39.06 11.67
N ASP A 3 -1.56 38.45 12.83
CA ASP A 3 -0.77 37.23 12.99
C ASP A 3 -1.44 36.11 12.19
N THR A 4 -0.95 35.89 10.97
CA THR A 4 -1.32 34.74 10.17
C THR A 4 -0.47 33.58 10.68
N ASN A 5 -0.97 32.88 11.71
CA ASN A 5 -0.47 31.58 12.10
C ASN A 5 -0.66 30.63 10.90
N GLN A 6 0.36 30.52 10.04
CA GLN A 6 0.47 29.42 9.10
C GLN A 6 0.63 28.15 9.94
N ILE A 7 -0.48 27.45 10.17
CA ILE A 7 -0.45 26.08 10.67
C ILE A 7 0.33 25.30 9.62
N ALA A 8 1.55 24.90 9.94
CA ALA A 8 2.34 24.03 9.07
C ALA A 8 1.50 22.79 8.76
N GLU A 9 1.29 22.53 7.47
CA GLU A 9 0.48 21.40 7.02
C GLU A 9 1.13 20.10 7.52
N LYS A 10 0.35 19.28 8.23
CA LYS A 10 0.85 18.01 8.78
C LYS A 10 1.21 17.08 7.63
N ALA A 11 2.33 16.38 7.76
CA ALA A 11 2.68 15.33 6.80
C ALA A 11 1.60 14.23 6.78
N THR A 12 1.17 13.83 5.59
CA THR A 12 0.13 12.81 5.40
C THR A 12 0.75 11.41 5.27
N LEU A 13 0.32 10.49 6.14
CA LEU A 13 0.70 9.08 6.12
C LEU A 13 -0.52 8.19 5.91
N SER A 14 -0.35 7.15 5.10
CA SER A 14 -1.37 6.14 4.83
C SER A 14 -1.04 4.86 5.58
N TYR A 15 -2.05 4.23 6.18
CA TYR A 15 -1.89 2.98 6.93
C TYR A 15 -2.97 1.96 6.58
N ARG A 16 -2.64 0.68 6.78
CA ARG A 16 -3.57 -0.45 6.69
C ARG A 16 -3.67 -1.17 8.01
N VAL A 17 -4.76 -1.88 8.26
CA VAL A 17 -5.02 -2.66 9.47
C VAL A 17 -4.66 -4.12 9.22
N VAL A 18 -3.62 -4.61 9.89
CA VAL A 18 -3.18 -6.00 9.77
C VAL A 18 -3.32 -6.74 11.09
N ALA A 19 -3.60 -8.04 11.01
CA ALA A 19 -3.50 -8.93 12.16
C ALA A 19 -2.02 -9.07 12.58
N GLY A 20 -1.76 -8.98 13.89
CA GLY A 20 -0.48 -9.23 14.52
C GLY A 20 -0.65 -10.05 15.79
N LYS A 21 0.45 -10.60 16.29
CA LYS A 21 0.47 -11.28 17.59
C LYS A 21 0.69 -10.26 18.70
N ASN A 22 -0.05 -10.40 19.79
CA ASN A 22 0.20 -9.62 20.99
C ASN A 22 1.58 -10.00 21.55
N PRO A 23 2.51 -9.04 21.76
CA PRO A 23 3.84 -9.34 22.30
C PRO A 23 3.83 -9.92 23.72
N GLN A 24 2.76 -9.68 24.48
CA GLN A 24 2.60 -10.19 25.84
C GLN A 24 1.87 -11.53 25.89
N ASP A 25 0.97 -11.79 24.94
CA ASP A 25 0.29 -13.08 24.78
C ASP A 25 0.32 -13.54 23.30
N PRO A 26 1.27 -14.40 22.91
CA PRO A 26 1.40 -14.85 21.53
C PRO A 26 0.18 -15.62 20.96
N LYS A 27 -0.78 -16.03 21.82
CA LYS A 27 -2.03 -16.69 21.41
C LYS A 27 -3.13 -15.69 21.06
N ASP A 28 -3.00 -14.45 21.52
CA ASP A 28 -3.94 -13.37 21.25
C ASP A 28 -3.57 -12.66 19.93
N THR A 29 -4.58 -12.45 19.09
CA THR A 29 -4.45 -11.76 17.80
C THR A 29 -4.99 -10.36 17.94
N VAL A 30 -4.11 -9.38 17.71
CA VAL A 30 -4.43 -7.95 17.81
C VAL A 30 -4.36 -7.30 16.42
N LEU A 31 -5.23 -6.33 16.18
CA LEU A 31 -5.14 -5.47 15.00
C LEU A 31 -4.09 -4.39 15.24
N ARG A 32 -3.25 -4.12 14.24
CA ARG A 32 -2.22 -3.08 14.30
C ARG A 32 -2.14 -2.29 12.98
N PRO A 33 -1.82 -0.98 13.03
CA PRO A 33 -1.59 -0.19 11.84
C PRO A 33 -0.23 -0.55 11.20
N LEU A 34 -0.20 -0.60 9.87
CA LEU A 34 0.99 -0.74 9.05
C LEU A 34 1.03 0.39 8.02
N ILE A 35 2.05 1.24 8.07
CA ILE A 35 2.23 2.34 7.10
C ILE A 35 2.54 1.77 5.71
N VAL A 36 1.81 2.24 4.69
CA VAL A 36 1.89 1.71 3.31
C VAL A 36 2.53 2.69 2.31
N ASN A 37 2.47 3.99 2.54
CA ASN A 37 3.02 5.01 1.65
C ASN A 37 4.44 5.46 2.05
N LYS A 38 5.22 4.54 2.65
CA LYS A 38 6.59 4.85 3.07
C LYS A 38 7.53 4.93 1.86
N GLU A 39 8.24 6.04 1.72
CA GLU A 39 9.36 6.12 0.80
C GLU A 39 10.65 5.64 1.46
N THR A 40 11.46 4.88 0.73
CA THR A 40 12.79 4.47 1.20
C THR A 40 13.87 5.37 0.62
N TYR A 41 14.58 6.06 1.51
CA TYR A 41 15.74 6.88 1.16
C TYR A 41 17.02 6.14 1.52
N ASN A 42 17.81 5.80 0.50
CA ASN A 42 19.19 5.34 0.70
C ASN A 42 20.13 6.55 0.87
N THR A 43 21.39 6.30 1.23
CA THR A 43 22.41 7.35 1.47
C THR A 43 22.48 8.39 0.35
N ALA A 44 22.44 7.93 -0.91
CA ALA A 44 22.46 8.81 -2.09
C ALA A 44 21.23 9.73 -2.16
N ARG A 45 20.02 9.17 -1.95
CA ARG A 45 18.78 9.96 -1.90
C ARG A 45 18.76 10.93 -0.72
N CYS A 46 19.25 10.52 0.45
CA CYS A 46 19.40 11.39 1.62
C CYS A 46 20.31 12.58 1.33
N LEU A 47 21.48 12.36 0.70
CA LEU A 47 22.39 13.45 0.34
C LEU A 47 21.76 14.40 -0.69
N LYS A 48 21.10 13.88 -1.73
CA LYS A 48 20.38 14.72 -2.71
C LYS A 48 19.32 15.57 -2.02
N TYR A 49 18.54 14.99 -1.11
CA TYR A 49 17.57 15.72 -0.31
C TYR A 49 18.24 16.79 0.56
N ALA A 50 19.34 16.47 1.22
CA ALA A 50 20.08 17.39 2.09
C ALA A 50 20.61 18.60 1.30
N MET A 51 21.20 18.38 0.12
CA MET A 51 21.69 19.44 -0.75
C MET A 51 20.55 20.29 -1.32
N LYS A 52 19.45 19.65 -1.78
CA LYS A 52 18.30 20.36 -2.36
C LYS A 52 17.62 21.30 -1.35
N ASN A 53 17.59 20.91 -0.08
CA ASN A 53 16.94 21.67 0.99
C ASN A 53 17.93 22.55 1.78
N GLY A 54 19.17 22.71 1.32
CA GLY A 54 20.15 23.62 1.93
C GLY A 54 20.74 23.13 3.26
N TYR A 55 20.55 21.87 3.66
CA TYR A 55 21.24 21.29 4.82
C TYR A 55 22.73 21.05 4.54
N VAL A 56 23.09 20.93 3.26
CA VAL A 56 24.47 20.91 2.77
C VAL A 56 24.60 22.02 1.73
N ILE A 57 25.27 23.11 2.09
CA ILE A 57 25.24 24.38 1.36
C ILE A 57 26.32 24.46 0.26
N ALA A 58 27.37 23.62 0.34
CA ALA A 58 28.52 23.69 -0.56
C ALA A 58 29.08 22.31 -0.95
N GLY A 59 29.93 22.30 -1.97
CA GLY A 59 30.66 21.12 -2.45
C GLY A 59 29.98 20.35 -3.58
N GLN A 60 30.76 19.54 -4.28
CA GLN A 60 30.26 18.65 -5.33
C GLN A 60 29.62 17.39 -4.73
N TYR A 61 28.55 16.91 -5.35
CA TYR A 61 27.79 15.74 -4.88
C TYR A 61 28.68 14.53 -4.55
N TYR A 62 29.57 14.13 -5.47
CA TYR A 62 30.40 12.94 -5.26
C TYR A 62 31.44 13.10 -4.14
N SER A 63 31.95 14.31 -3.94
CA SER A 63 32.85 14.61 -2.82
C SER A 63 32.11 14.48 -1.48
N ASN A 64 30.93 15.12 -1.38
CA ASN A 64 30.08 15.01 -0.19
C ASN A 64 29.61 13.56 0.06
N TYR A 65 29.34 12.81 -1.01
CA TYR A 65 28.97 11.40 -0.91
C TYR A 65 30.11 10.54 -0.35
N GLY A 66 31.35 10.77 -0.80
CA GLY A 66 32.53 10.10 -0.27
C GLY A 66 32.77 10.40 1.21
N ILE A 67 32.60 11.66 1.64
CA ILE A 67 32.70 12.07 3.04
C ILE A 67 31.68 11.33 3.92
N ILE A 68 30.41 11.26 3.46
CA ILE A 68 29.36 10.55 4.20
C ILE A 68 29.66 9.06 4.29
N HIS A 69 30.16 8.43 3.22
CA HIS A 69 30.54 7.02 3.25
C HIS A 69 31.67 6.75 4.23
N GLY A 70 32.75 7.52 4.18
CA GLY A 70 33.86 7.36 5.14
C GLY A 70 33.42 7.57 6.59
N PHE A 71 32.47 8.48 6.84
CA PHE A 71 31.86 8.64 8.15
C PHE A 71 31.05 7.40 8.58
N LEU A 72 30.23 6.84 7.70
CA LEU A 72 29.44 5.64 7.99
C LEU A 72 30.33 4.41 8.24
N GLU A 73 31.45 4.27 7.52
CA GLU A 73 32.46 3.23 7.75
C GLU A 73 33.11 3.39 9.13
N ALA A 74 33.47 4.61 9.53
CA ALA A 74 34.01 4.87 10.86
C ALA A 74 33.01 4.50 11.97
N VAL A 75 31.72 4.85 11.79
CA VAL A 75 30.64 4.46 12.71
C VAL A 75 30.50 2.93 12.78
N GLN A 76 30.58 2.25 11.64
CA GLN A 76 30.55 0.79 11.61
C GLN A 76 31.73 0.16 12.36
N SER A 77 32.95 0.66 12.14
CA SER A 77 34.16 0.19 12.84
C SER A 77 34.02 0.33 14.35
N LEU A 78 33.59 1.50 14.84
CA LEU A 78 33.34 1.73 16.26
C LEU A 78 32.29 0.77 16.83
N GLY A 79 31.24 0.46 16.07
CA GLY A 79 30.21 -0.49 16.47
C GLY A 79 30.73 -1.92 16.59
N LEU A 80 31.60 -2.35 15.66
CA LEU A 80 32.26 -3.66 15.69
C LEU A 80 33.24 -3.80 16.87
N GLU A 81 33.84 -2.69 17.29
CA GLU A 81 34.66 -2.64 18.51
C GLU A 81 33.85 -2.65 19.82
N GLY A 82 32.52 -2.67 19.75
CA GLY A 82 31.64 -2.64 20.91
C GLY A 82 31.59 -1.27 21.59
N ARG A 83 31.77 -0.18 20.85
CA ARG A 83 31.58 1.18 21.37
C ARG A 83 30.11 1.57 21.39
N ASP A 84 29.78 2.46 22.32
CA ASP A 84 28.49 3.15 22.35
C ASP A 84 28.59 4.45 21.56
N ILE A 85 27.74 4.63 20.56
CA ILE A 85 27.81 5.72 19.59
C ILE A 85 26.50 6.48 19.65
N LEU A 86 26.59 7.78 19.91
CA LEU A 86 25.47 8.71 19.93
C LEU A 86 25.59 9.68 18.77
N LEU A 87 24.68 9.58 17.79
CA LEU A 87 24.67 10.47 16.63
C LEU A 87 23.60 11.53 16.81
N ASN A 88 24.07 12.77 16.98
CA ASN A 88 23.24 13.98 17.06
C ASN A 88 22.05 13.85 18.04
N ASN A 89 22.21 13.09 19.12
CA ASN A 89 21.21 12.85 20.18
C ASN A 89 19.87 12.21 19.76
N TRP A 90 19.73 11.77 18.50
CA TRP A 90 18.50 11.11 18.02
C TRP A 90 18.70 9.64 17.59
N ILE A 91 19.93 9.19 17.30
CA ILE A 91 20.28 7.77 17.11
C ILE A 91 21.31 7.34 18.16
N ARG A 92 21.08 6.18 18.78
CA ARG A 92 22.10 5.44 19.53
C ARG A 92 22.40 4.11 18.85
N ILE A 93 23.68 3.79 18.70
CA ILE A 93 24.19 2.49 18.27
C ILE A 93 25.00 1.93 19.43
N HIS A 94 24.58 0.81 20.00
CA HIS A 94 25.24 0.26 21.18
C HIS A 94 25.25 -1.27 21.17
N PRO A 95 26.28 -1.90 21.77
CA PRO A 95 26.30 -3.34 21.91
C PRO A 95 25.37 -3.82 23.02
N GLU A 96 24.69 -4.93 22.80
CA GLU A 96 23.95 -5.68 23.81
C GLU A 96 24.41 -7.13 23.82
N LEU A 97 24.86 -7.59 24.99
CA LEU A 97 25.20 -8.99 25.19
C LEU A 97 23.93 -9.80 25.45
N LYS A 98 23.73 -10.89 24.70
CA LYS A 98 22.63 -11.84 24.87
C LYS A 98 23.15 -13.22 25.24
N GLY A 99 22.26 -14.07 25.73
CA GLY A 99 22.56 -15.41 26.23
C GLY A 99 22.42 -15.52 27.75
N ARG A 100 22.61 -16.72 28.27
CA ARG A 100 22.55 -16.98 29.71
C ARG A 100 23.96 -16.86 30.29
N ILE A 101 24.05 -16.37 31.52
CA ILE A 101 25.27 -16.44 32.33
C ILE A 101 25.19 -17.71 33.16
N ASN A 102 26.29 -18.46 33.23
CA ASN A 102 26.36 -19.58 34.15
C ASN A 102 26.29 -19.04 35.60
N PRO A 103 25.28 -19.45 36.40
CA PRO A 103 25.06 -18.88 37.72
C PRO A 103 26.16 -19.23 38.73
N GLU A 104 26.85 -20.35 38.55
CA GLU A 104 27.93 -20.81 39.43
C GLU A 104 29.25 -20.14 39.12
N THR A 105 29.63 -20.07 37.84
CA THR A 105 30.94 -19.52 37.42
C THR A 105 30.90 -18.01 37.18
N ARG A 106 29.71 -17.45 36.94
CA ARG A 106 29.49 -16.05 36.52
C ARG A 106 30.27 -15.66 35.25
N GLN A 107 30.62 -16.64 34.41
CA GLN A 107 31.38 -16.44 33.17
C GLN A 107 30.49 -16.50 31.92
N LEU A 108 31.00 -15.89 30.85
CA LEU A 108 30.47 -16.04 29.49
C LEU A 108 30.86 -17.41 28.91
N SER A 109 30.07 -17.85 27.94
CA SER A 109 30.23 -19.07 27.18
C SER A 109 30.16 -18.76 25.68
N GLY A 110 30.46 -19.76 24.84
CA GLY A 110 30.30 -19.63 23.38
C GLY A 110 28.85 -19.40 22.94
N ASP A 111 27.86 -19.63 23.81
CA ASP A 111 26.45 -19.38 23.53
C ASP A 111 26.06 -17.90 23.74
N ASN A 112 26.98 -17.08 24.26
CA ASN A 112 26.77 -15.64 24.40
C ASN A 112 27.07 -14.92 23.09
N ASP A 113 26.19 -14.01 22.72
CA ASP A 113 26.22 -13.30 21.44
C ASP A 113 26.23 -11.79 21.69
N LEU A 114 27.20 -11.08 21.11
CA LEU A 114 27.29 -9.63 21.18
C LEU A 114 26.58 -9.02 19.97
N ARG A 115 25.41 -8.43 20.20
CA ARG A 115 24.60 -7.83 19.14
C ARG A 115 24.78 -6.33 19.10
N VAL A 116 24.95 -5.78 17.91
CA VAL A 116 24.84 -4.32 17.70
C VAL A 116 23.37 -3.95 17.58
N CYS A 117 22.90 -3.07 18.44
CA CYS A 117 21.54 -2.56 18.45
C CYS A 117 21.51 -1.10 18.01
N VAL A 118 20.52 -0.73 17.19
CA VAL A 118 20.26 0.66 16.80
C VAL A 118 18.93 1.10 17.38
N ARG A 119 18.90 2.25 18.06
CA ARG A 119 17.72 2.78 18.73
C ARG A 119 17.48 4.24 18.39
N ALA A 120 16.25 4.56 18.00
CA ALA A 120 15.76 5.92 17.92
C ALA A 120 15.50 6.50 19.33
N LEU A 121 16.07 7.68 19.59
CA LEU A 121 15.89 8.42 20.85
C LEU A 121 14.69 9.37 20.77
N LYS A 122 14.45 10.13 21.85
CA LYS A 122 13.23 10.95 22.01
C LYS A 122 13.03 11.96 20.89
N GLU A 123 14.10 12.51 20.33
CA GLU A 123 14.05 13.53 19.26
C GLU A 123 13.47 13.02 17.94
N LEU A 124 13.49 11.70 17.68
CA LEU A 124 12.85 11.11 16.50
C LEU A 124 11.45 10.54 16.81
N ARG A 125 11.06 10.49 18.09
CA ARG A 125 9.71 10.05 18.46
C ARG A 125 8.72 11.16 18.13
N ARG A 126 7.63 10.81 17.48
CA ARG A 126 6.52 11.70 17.14
C ARG A 126 5.23 11.05 17.61
N LYS A 127 4.29 11.84 18.09
CA LYS A 127 2.95 11.37 18.42
C LYS A 127 2.13 11.20 17.15
N ALA A 128 1.09 10.36 17.20
CA ALA A 128 0.22 10.14 16.05
C ALA A 128 -0.54 11.42 15.66
N ASP A 129 -0.93 12.26 16.62
CA ASP A 129 -1.63 13.52 16.37
C ASP A 129 -0.80 14.57 15.62
N GLU A 130 0.52 14.39 15.48
CA GLU A 130 1.39 15.25 14.68
C GLU A 130 1.28 14.98 13.16
N PHE A 131 0.58 13.93 12.75
CA PHE A 131 0.40 13.54 11.35
C PHE A 131 -1.08 13.60 10.95
N SER A 132 -1.31 13.72 9.64
CA SER A 132 -2.60 13.42 9.02
C SER A 132 -2.61 11.95 8.59
N TRP A 133 -3.66 11.21 8.93
CA TRP A 133 -3.75 9.77 8.65
C TRP A 133 -4.85 9.43 7.66
N SER A 134 -4.54 8.56 6.71
CA SER A 134 -5.51 7.95 5.80
C SER A 134 -5.49 6.43 5.97
N ASN A 135 -6.64 5.84 6.33
CA ASN A 135 -6.78 4.39 6.40
C ASN A 135 -7.10 3.84 5.01
N VAL A 136 -6.21 3.03 4.45
CA VAL A 136 -6.44 2.44 3.12
C VAL A 136 -7.30 1.17 3.17
N ASP A 137 -7.59 0.65 4.36
CA ASP A 137 -8.48 -0.50 4.59
C ASP A 137 -9.86 -0.06 5.10
N GLU A 138 -10.14 1.23 5.12
CA GLU A 138 -11.48 1.74 5.42
C GLU A 138 -12.46 1.02 4.47
N PRO A 139 -13.60 0.47 4.94
CA PRO A 139 -14.50 -0.33 4.11
C PRO A 139 -14.99 0.36 2.82
N GLU A 140 -14.80 1.67 2.74
CA GLU A 140 -15.05 2.56 1.60
C GLU A 140 -13.94 2.54 0.51
N THR A 141 -12.86 1.75 0.66
CA THR A 141 -11.70 1.77 -0.28
C THR A 141 -11.33 0.41 -0.88
N VAL A 142 -11.97 -0.72 -0.54
CA VAL A 142 -11.68 -1.99 -1.24
C VAL A 142 -12.75 -2.27 -2.27
N VAL A 143 -12.36 -2.34 -3.54
CA VAL A 143 -13.30 -2.66 -4.62
C VAL A 143 -13.59 -4.15 -4.55
N LYS A 144 -14.87 -4.49 -4.45
CA LYS A 144 -15.31 -5.88 -4.39
C LYS A 144 -16.52 -6.06 -5.28
N ILE A 145 -16.52 -7.15 -6.04
CA ILE A 145 -17.69 -7.61 -6.80
C ILE A 145 -18.13 -8.93 -6.18
N ASP A 146 -19.33 -8.92 -5.61
CA ASP A 146 -19.97 -10.08 -5.01
C ASP A 146 -20.75 -10.87 -6.07
N ARG A 147 -21.48 -10.18 -6.96
CA ARG A 147 -22.34 -10.82 -7.95
C ARG A 147 -22.47 -9.98 -9.22
N ILE A 148 -22.59 -10.66 -10.37
CA ILE A 148 -23.02 -10.07 -11.65
C ILE A 148 -24.36 -10.71 -12.03
N TYR A 149 -25.36 -9.89 -12.36
CA TYR A 149 -26.73 -10.34 -12.57
C TYR A 149 -27.46 -9.48 -13.61
N VAL A 150 -28.54 -10.02 -14.16
CA VAL A 150 -29.39 -9.32 -15.14
C VAL A 150 -30.06 -8.12 -14.48
N PHE A 151 -29.94 -6.93 -15.09
CA PHE A 151 -30.54 -5.72 -14.54
C PHE A 151 -32.07 -5.83 -14.55
N GLY A 152 -32.71 -5.63 -13.39
CA GLY A 152 -34.16 -5.83 -13.21
C GLY A 152 -34.60 -7.30 -13.13
N GLY A 153 -33.67 -8.26 -13.01
CA GLY A 153 -33.97 -9.69 -12.90
C GLY A 153 -33.23 -10.40 -11.75
N ASN A 154 -33.59 -11.68 -11.53
CA ASN A 154 -33.01 -12.50 -10.45
C ASN A 154 -31.91 -13.47 -10.92
N ALA A 155 -31.67 -13.58 -12.23
CA ALA A 155 -30.67 -14.51 -12.79
C ALA A 155 -29.24 -14.01 -12.57
N THR A 156 -28.37 -14.87 -12.05
CA THR A 156 -26.92 -14.63 -12.02
C THR A 156 -26.36 -14.90 -13.40
N GLY A 157 -25.69 -13.93 -14.01
CA GLY A 157 -25.28 -14.01 -15.40
C GLY A 157 -25.47 -12.71 -16.15
N ILE A 158 -25.00 -12.68 -17.39
CA ILE A 158 -25.32 -11.64 -18.35
C ILE A 158 -26.28 -12.27 -19.35
N MET A 159 -27.44 -11.67 -19.60
CA MET A 159 -28.44 -12.21 -20.53
C MET A 159 -28.37 -11.47 -21.86
N LYS A 160 -28.37 -12.21 -22.98
CA LYS A 160 -28.33 -11.61 -24.32
C LYS A 160 -29.40 -10.54 -24.46
N THR A 161 -29.06 -9.41 -25.09
CA THR A 161 -29.94 -8.25 -25.34
C THR A 161 -30.42 -7.47 -24.11
N LYS A 162 -30.05 -7.86 -22.88
CA LYS A 162 -30.44 -7.16 -21.64
C LYS A 162 -29.24 -6.51 -20.96
N GLY A 163 -29.46 -5.35 -20.35
CA GLY A 163 -28.48 -4.74 -19.45
C GLY A 163 -28.20 -5.64 -18.24
N PHE A 164 -27.06 -5.43 -17.60
CA PHE A 164 -26.63 -6.18 -16.44
C PHE A 164 -26.06 -5.25 -15.37
N ALA A 165 -25.96 -5.76 -14.15
CA ALA A 165 -25.44 -5.05 -13.00
C ALA A 165 -24.40 -5.89 -12.26
N ALA A 166 -23.39 -5.22 -11.71
CA ALA A 166 -22.47 -5.80 -10.76
C ALA A 166 -22.72 -5.19 -9.38
N ASN A 167 -23.00 -6.05 -8.39
CA ASN A 167 -23.19 -5.67 -6.99
C ASN A 167 -21.93 -5.98 -6.17
N GLY A 168 -21.66 -5.13 -5.19
CA GLY A 168 -20.60 -5.34 -4.22
C GLY A 168 -20.31 -4.08 -3.42
N ARG A 169 -19.03 -3.66 -3.38
CA ARG A 169 -18.57 -2.49 -2.60
C ARG A 169 -17.59 -1.64 -3.40
N ASN A 170 -17.68 -0.33 -3.21
CA ASN A 170 -16.86 0.72 -3.80
C ASN A 170 -16.90 0.73 -5.33
N LEU A 171 -18.12 0.70 -5.86
CA LEU A 171 -18.40 0.61 -7.30
C LEU A 171 -18.73 1.96 -7.97
N LEU A 172 -18.61 3.09 -7.26
CA LEU A 172 -18.91 4.43 -7.77
C LEU A 172 -17.92 4.87 -8.86
N PHE A 173 -18.22 4.65 -10.13
CA PHE A 173 -17.29 4.78 -11.25
C PHE A 173 -17.06 6.23 -11.67
N ASP A 174 -15.80 6.60 -11.90
CA ASP A 174 -15.39 7.89 -12.44
C ASP A 174 -14.32 7.76 -13.52
N ALA A 175 -14.73 7.90 -14.79
CA ALA A 175 -13.82 7.85 -15.94
C ALA A 175 -12.75 8.97 -15.90
N SER A 176 -13.04 10.12 -15.28
CA SER A 176 -12.08 11.23 -15.20
C SER A 176 -10.91 10.92 -14.25
N SER A 177 -11.16 10.07 -13.26
CA SER A 177 -10.14 9.46 -12.39
C SER A 177 -9.40 8.30 -13.06
N GLY A 178 -9.69 7.95 -14.31
CA GLY A 178 -9.02 6.86 -15.02
C GLY A 178 -9.61 5.46 -14.73
N ASP A 179 -10.81 5.39 -14.15
CA ASP A 179 -11.52 4.12 -13.97
C ASP A 179 -11.89 3.49 -15.31
N THR A 180 -11.78 2.16 -15.42
CA THR A 180 -12.15 1.41 -16.63
C THR A 180 -12.93 0.15 -16.30
N ALA A 181 -13.83 -0.25 -17.18
CA ALA A 181 -14.54 -1.51 -17.12
C ALA A 181 -14.48 -2.20 -18.49
N GLN A 182 -14.36 -3.53 -18.51
CA GLN A 182 -14.35 -4.30 -19.74
C GLN A 182 -14.86 -5.72 -19.54
N LEU A 183 -15.39 -6.32 -20.59
CA LEU A 183 -15.59 -7.77 -20.70
C LEU A 183 -14.59 -8.34 -21.70
N THR A 184 -14.02 -9.49 -21.36
CA THR A 184 -13.18 -10.26 -22.28
C THR A 184 -13.65 -11.70 -22.32
N TRP A 185 -13.48 -12.37 -23.45
CA TRP A 185 -13.84 -13.78 -23.59
C TRP A 185 -12.89 -14.48 -24.54
N GLU A 186 -12.83 -15.81 -24.40
CA GLU A 186 -12.09 -16.71 -25.27
C GLU A 186 -13.04 -17.82 -25.70
N THR A 187 -13.06 -18.08 -27.00
CA THR A 187 -13.77 -19.19 -27.65
C THR A 187 -12.78 -19.98 -28.49
N GLU A 188 -13.19 -21.13 -29.01
CA GLU A 188 -12.38 -21.90 -29.96
C GLU A 188 -12.07 -21.13 -31.26
N GLU A 189 -12.94 -20.18 -31.62
CA GLU A 189 -12.85 -19.36 -32.84
C GLU A 189 -12.02 -18.09 -32.63
N GLY A 190 -11.70 -17.73 -31.38
CA GLY A 190 -10.87 -16.57 -31.05
C GLY A 190 -11.22 -15.91 -29.72
N SER A 191 -10.46 -14.85 -29.40
CA SER A 191 -10.66 -14.03 -28.21
C SER A 191 -11.26 -12.67 -28.56
N GLY A 192 -12.14 -12.15 -27.70
CA GLY A 192 -12.73 -10.82 -27.85
C GLY A 192 -12.64 -9.99 -26.59
N ALA A 193 -12.73 -8.67 -26.75
CA ALA A 193 -12.79 -7.70 -25.67
C ALA A 193 -13.72 -6.55 -26.04
N VAL A 194 -14.53 -6.11 -25.07
CA VAL A 194 -15.40 -4.94 -25.20
C VAL A 194 -15.21 -4.01 -23.99
N PRO A 195 -14.83 -2.74 -24.20
CA PRO A 195 -14.84 -1.76 -23.13
C PRO A 195 -16.27 -1.43 -22.75
N LEU A 196 -16.51 -1.18 -21.46
CA LEU A 196 -17.82 -0.91 -20.93
C LEU A 196 -17.87 0.49 -20.32
N THR A 197 -18.98 1.19 -20.61
CA THR A 197 -19.33 2.45 -19.96
C THR A 197 -20.56 2.22 -19.09
N PRO A 198 -20.49 2.48 -17.78
CA PRO A 198 -21.65 2.31 -16.91
C PRO A 198 -22.76 3.32 -17.26
N SER A 199 -24.01 2.86 -17.30
CA SER A 199 -25.18 3.74 -17.40
C SER A 199 -25.52 4.38 -16.06
N SER A 200 -25.17 3.72 -14.95
CA SER A 200 -25.20 4.31 -13.60
C SER A 200 -24.22 3.61 -12.67
N SER A 201 -23.80 4.31 -11.62
CA SER A 201 -22.96 3.73 -10.57
C SER A 201 -23.25 4.34 -9.20
N SER A 202 -22.97 3.56 -8.16
CA SER A 202 -23.10 3.91 -6.75
C SER A 202 -22.04 3.15 -5.95
N ALA A 203 -21.94 3.42 -4.66
CA ALA A 203 -21.03 2.67 -3.79
C ALA A 203 -21.26 1.14 -3.81
N TYR A 204 -22.47 0.67 -4.12
CA TYR A 204 -22.83 -0.75 -4.00
C TYR A 204 -23.19 -1.44 -5.32
N ASN A 205 -23.36 -0.66 -6.39
CA ASN A 205 -23.89 -1.17 -7.65
C ASN A 205 -23.36 -0.37 -8.83
N ILE A 206 -23.06 -1.06 -9.93
CA ILE A 206 -22.70 -0.48 -11.22
C ILE A 206 -23.50 -1.18 -12.31
N VAL A 207 -24.17 -0.40 -13.14
CA VAL A 207 -25.12 -0.89 -14.15
C VAL A 207 -24.57 -0.59 -15.54
N PHE A 208 -24.71 -1.54 -16.44
CA PHE A 208 -24.29 -1.45 -17.82
C PHE A 208 -25.45 -1.77 -18.75
N ASP A 209 -25.54 -1.01 -19.83
CA ASP A 209 -26.42 -1.36 -20.94
C ASP A 209 -25.82 -2.54 -21.73
N TRP A 210 -26.65 -3.17 -22.56
CA TRP A 210 -26.21 -4.29 -23.39
C TRP A 210 -25.15 -3.83 -24.43
N PRO A 211 -23.94 -4.42 -24.43
CA PRO A 211 -22.91 -4.12 -25.43
C PRO A 211 -23.17 -4.89 -26.73
N LYS A 212 -23.31 -4.19 -27.86
CA LYS A 212 -23.65 -4.78 -29.17
C LYS A 212 -22.57 -5.73 -29.69
N GLU A 213 -21.33 -5.56 -29.25
CA GLU A 213 -20.20 -6.42 -29.59
C GLU A 213 -20.40 -7.86 -29.09
N LEU A 214 -21.30 -8.08 -28.13
CA LEU A 214 -21.69 -9.42 -27.66
C LEU A 214 -22.83 -10.05 -28.48
N ASP A 215 -23.42 -9.38 -29.46
CA ASP A 215 -24.57 -9.91 -30.24
C ASP A 215 -24.21 -11.24 -30.93
N GLY A 216 -22.99 -11.32 -31.48
CA GLY A 216 -22.46 -12.51 -32.15
C GLY A 216 -21.85 -13.57 -31.23
N VAL A 217 -21.76 -13.32 -29.92
CA VAL A 217 -21.17 -14.29 -28.97
C VAL A 217 -22.20 -15.34 -28.59
N GLU A 218 -21.82 -16.61 -28.67
CA GLU A 218 -22.70 -17.74 -28.34
C GLU A 218 -23.07 -17.74 -26.85
N ALA A 219 -24.34 -18.02 -26.53
CA ALA A 219 -24.74 -18.27 -25.15
C ALA A 219 -23.99 -19.48 -24.57
N GLY A 220 -23.75 -19.45 -23.26
CA GLY A 220 -22.88 -20.41 -22.57
C GLY A 220 -21.41 -19.96 -22.50
N THR A 221 -20.99 -18.98 -23.31
CA THR A 221 -19.62 -18.43 -23.25
C THR A 221 -19.32 -17.83 -21.89
N VAL A 222 -18.16 -18.17 -21.32
CA VAL A 222 -17.67 -17.58 -20.06
C VAL A 222 -16.97 -16.26 -20.36
N LEU A 223 -17.56 -15.18 -19.89
CA LEU A 223 -17.01 -13.83 -19.96
C LEU A 223 -16.21 -13.53 -18.69
N THR A 224 -15.13 -12.77 -18.82
CA THR A 224 -14.38 -12.20 -17.70
C THR A 224 -14.66 -10.71 -17.64
N PHE A 225 -15.45 -10.31 -16.65
CA PHE A 225 -15.63 -8.91 -16.28
C PHE A 225 -14.42 -8.41 -15.52
N THR A 226 -13.86 -7.29 -15.94
CA THR A 226 -12.75 -6.61 -15.26
C THR A 226 -13.16 -5.18 -14.95
N LEU A 227 -13.02 -4.78 -13.68
CA LEU A 227 -13.20 -3.40 -13.22
C LEU A 227 -11.87 -2.91 -12.64
N THR A 228 -11.38 -1.78 -13.15
CA THR A 228 -10.19 -1.08 -12.66
C THR A 228 -10.62 0.24 -12.04
N ARG A 229 -10.21 0.47 -10.80
CA ARG A 229 -10.57 1.65 -10.01
C ARG A 229 -9.35 2.39 -9.47
N HIS A 230 -9.29 3.70 -9.63
CA HIS A 230 -8.27 4.59 -9.09
C HIS A 230 -8.88 5.39 -7.93
N LEU A 231 -9.01 4.73 -6.78
CA LEU A 231 -9.66 5.29 -5.59
C LEU A 231 -8.76 6.38 -4.99
N GLY A 232 -9.19 7.63 -5.04
CA GLY A 232 -8.40 8.80 -4.61
C GLY A 232 -7.85 9.66 -5.74
N GLY A 233 -8.24 9.37 -6.99
CA GLY A 233 -7.92 10.17 -8.17
C GLY A 233 -6.94 9.48 -9.13
N LYS A 234 -6.68 10.11 -10.28
CA LYS A 234 -5.99 9.53 -11.43
C LYS A 234 -4.59 8.97 -11.16
N ASP A 235 -3.88 9.52 -10.19
CA ASP A 235 -2.50 9.11 -9.85
C ASP A 235 -2.46 8.03 -8.73
N ALA A 236 -3.61 7.61 -8.20
CA ALA A 236 -3.68 6.54 -7.21
C ALA A 236 -3.38 5.17 -7.83
N ALA A 237 -2.83 4.24 -7.05
CA ALA A 237 -2.59 2.88 -7.54
C ALA A 237 -3.92 2.19 -7.90
N PRO A 238 -4.06 1.61 -9.11
CA PRO A 238 -5.31 0.98 -9.51
C PRO A 238 -5.60 -0.29 -8.71
N GLN A 239 -6.86 -0.47 -8.32
CA GLN A 239 -7.41 -1.73 -7.88
C GLN A 239 -8.12 -2.42 -9.04
N VAL A 240 -7.69 -3.64 -9.36
CA VAL A 240 -8.26 -4.43 -10.46
C VAL A 240 -9.02 -5.62 -9.87
N VAL A 241 -10.31 -5.72 -10.18
CA VAL A 241 -11.16 -6.85 -9.80
C VAL A 241 -11.62 -7.58 -11.06
N LYS A 242 -11.46 -8.90 -11.07
CA LYS A 242 -11.90 -9.76 -12.16
C LYS A 242 -12.96 -10.75 -11.67
N ARG A 243 -14.02 -10.96 -12.45
CA ARG A 243 -15.05 -11.95 -12.19
C ARG A 243 -15.46 -12.66 -13.47
N ARG A 244 -15.56 -13.99 -13.39
CA ARG A 244 -16.11 -14.81 -14.45
C ARG A 244 -17.64 -14.83 -14.35
N VAL A 245 -18.32 -14.71 -15.47
CA VAL A 245 -19.77 -14.72 -15.59
C VAL A 245 -20.16 -15.39 -16.90
N THR A 246 -21.22 -16.19 -16.89
CA THR A 246 -21.71 -16.88 -18.08
C THR A 246 -22.68 -16.00 -18.85
N LEU A 247 -22.54 -15.96 -20.18
CA LEU A 247 -23.52 -15.38 -21.08
C LEU A 247 -24.72 -16.33 -21.20
N LEU A 248 -25.93 -15.82 -20.98
CA LEU A 248 -27.17 -16.57 -20.97
C LEU A 248 -28.02 -16.21 -22.19
N GLU A 249 -28.72 -17.19 -22.75
CA GLU A 249 -29.71 -16.95 -23.79
C GLU A 249 -30.89 -16.13 -23.23
N ASN A 250 -31.50 -15.28 -24.06
CA ASN A 250 -32.75 -14.62 -23.69
C ASN A 250 -33.89 -15.60 -23.98
N ALA A 251 -34.59 -16.02 -22.93
CA ALA A 251 -35.78 -16.86 -23.05
C ALA A 251 -36.94 -16.12 -23.72
#